data_AF-A0A940FGV3-F1
#
_entry.id   AF-A0A940FGV3-F1
#
_cell.length_a   1.000
_cell.length_b   1.000
_cell.length_c   1.000
_cell.angle_alpha   90.00
_cell.angle_beta   90.00
_cell.angle_gamma   90.00
#
_symmetry.space_group_name_H-M   'P 1'
#
loop_
_entity.id
_entity.type
_entity.pdbx_description
1 polymer ?
#
loop_
_entity_poly.entity_id
_entity_poly.type
_entity_poly.pdbx_seq_one_letter_code
_entity_poly.pdbx_strand_id
1 'polypeptide(L)'
;MAERRDREHREPEKGKMTVSEAGHKGGETVKEKYGPDFYSEIGHKGGQKGGEAVKEKYGPEFYSEIGHKGGQKVKELIEKGEQAEEKGK
;
A
#
# COMPACT_ATOMS: atom_id res chain seq x y z
N MET A 1 -26.41 -33.34 -38.36
CA MET A 1 -25.54 -32.38 -39.07
C MET A 1 -25.68 -31.02 -38.39
N ALA A 2 -24.54 -30.45 -37.98
CA ALA A 2 -24.24 -29.04 -37.65
C ALA A 2 -25.19 -28.30 -36.69
N GLU A 3 -24.85 -28.14 -35.41
CA GLU A 3 -24.06 -26.99 -34.91
C GLU A 3 -24.52 -25.63 -35.44
N ARG A 4 -25.05 -24.80 -34.54
CA ARG A 4 -24.44 -23.51 -34.21
C ARG A 4 -25.04 -23.00 -32.91
N ARG A 5 -24.21 -23.02 -31.86
CA ARG A 5 -24.38 -22.20 -30.67
C ARG A 5 -24.44 -20.76 -31.15
N ASP A 6 -25.57 -20.08 -30.94
CA ASP A 6 -25.63 -18.64 -30.86
C ASP A 6 -24.79 -18.21 -29.64
N ARG A 7 -23.47 -18.22 -29.84
CA ARG A 7 -22.50 -17.64 -28.93
C ARG A 7 -22.66 -16.14 -29.11
N GLU A 8 -23.33 -15.51 -28.14
CA GLU A 8 -23.38 -14.06 -27.96
C GLU A 8 -22.05 -13.44 -28.37
N HIS A 9 -22.04 -12.80 -29.54
CA HIS A 9 -20.94 -11.98 -29.97
C HIS A 9 -21.12 -10.61 -29.31
N ARG A 10 -20.82 -10.55 -28.01
CA ARG A 10 -20.65 -9.29 -27.30
C ARG A 10 -19.34 -8.68 -27.78
N GLU A 11 -19.42 -7.88 -28.84
CA GLU A 11 -18.33 -7.00 -29.22
C GLU A 11 -17.97 -6.13 -28.00
N PRO A 12 -16.72 -6.14 -27.51
CA PRO A 12 -16.33 -5.23 -26.45
C PRO A 12 -16.40 -3.82 -27.03
N GLU A 13 -17.34 -3.01 -26.54
CA GLU A 13 -17.53 -1.63 -26.95
C GLU A 13 -16.17 -0.90 -26.89
N LYS A 14 -15.58 -0.64 -28.07
CA LYS A 14 -14.39 0.18 -28.23
C LYS A 14 -14.79 1.63 -28.03
N GLY A 15 -15.07 2.01 -26.78
CA GLY A 15 -15.45 3.36 -26.44
C GLY A 15 -15.71 3.52 -24.96
N LYS A 16 -14.84 4.30 -24.30
CA LYS A 16 -14.96 4.80 -22.91
C LYS A 16 -14.50 3.84 -21.82
N MET A 17 -13.28 3.30 -21.96
CA MET A 17 -12.54 2.88 -20.77
C MET A 17 -12.25 4.12 -19.91
N THR A 18 -12.65 4.11 -18.65
CA THR A 18 -12.32 5.18 -17.70
C THR A 18 -10.84 5.16 -17.36
N VAL A 19 -10.31 6.29 -16.87
CA VAL A 19 -8.90 6.38 -16.41
C VAL A 19 -8.60 5.34 -15.32
N SER A 20 -9.59 5.09 -14.45
CA SER A 20 -9.48 4.08 -13.39
C SER A 20 -9.37 2.66 -13.97
N GLU A 21 -10.22 2.31 -14.93
CA GLU A 21 -10.18 0.99 -15.60
C GLU A 21 -8.89 0.80 -16.42
N ALA A 22 -8.41 1.86 -17.07
CA ALA A 22 -7.13 1.83 -17.78
C ALA A 22 -5.95 1.59 -16.81
N GLY A 23 -5.98 2.24 -15.65
CA GLY A 23 -4.99 2.04 -14.59
C GLY A 23 -5.02 0.62 -14.03
N HIS A 24 -6.22 0.09 -13.73
CA HIS A 24 -6.39 -1.27 -13.24
C HIS A 24 -5.88 -2.30 -14.24
N LYS A 25 -6.34 -2.23 -15.49
CA LYS A 25 -5.93 -3.15 -16.57
C LYS A 25 -4.43 -3.08 -16.86
N GLY A 26 -3.85 -1.89 -16.80
CA GLY A 26 -2.40 -1.70 -16.91
C GLY A 26 -1.65 -2.40 -15.78
N GLY A 27 -2.12 -2.25 -14.54
CA GLY A 27 -1.56 -2.94 -13.37
C GLY A 27 -1.67 -4.47 -13.47
N GLU A 28 -2.81 -4.99 -13.90
CA GLU A 28 -3.02 -6.42 -14.12
C GLU A 28 -2.06 -6.97 -15.18
N THR A 29 -1.92 -6.28 -16.31
CA THR A 29 -1.01 -6.70 -17.38
C THR A 29 0.45 -6.74 -16.90
N VAL A 30 0.88 -5.77 -16.09
CA VAL A 30 2.23 -5.74 -15.51
C VAL A 30 2.43 -6.88 -14.52
N LYS A 31 1.42 -7.15 -13.67
CA LYS A 31 1.44 -8.27 -12.74
C LYS A 31 1.51 -9.62 -13.45
N GLU A 32 0.78 -9.81 -14.55
CA GLU A 32 0.86 -11.03 -15.35
C GLU A 32 2.22 -11.21 -16.03
N LYS A 33 2.83 -10.11 -16.51
CA LYS A 33 4.12 -10.16 -17.20
C LYS A 33 5.32 -10.39 -16.28
N TYR A 34 5.33 -9.74 -15.12
CA TYR A 34 6.52 -9.69 -14.26
C TYR A 34 6.34 -10.37 -12.90
N GLY A 35 5.11 -10.73 -12.55
CA GLY A 35 4.82 -11.47 -11.32
C GLY A 35 4.99 -10.65 -10.03
N PRO A 36 4.87 -11.31 -8.87
CA PRO A 36 4.96 -10.65 -7.56
C PRO A 36 6.37 -10.12 -7.24
N ASP A 37 7.42 -10.80 -7.71
CA ASP A 37 8.82 -10.39 -7.49
C ASP A 37 9.12 -8.98 -8.00
N PHE A 38 8.50 -8.56 -9.10
CA PHE A 38 8.66 -7.22 -9.63
C PHE A 38 8.15 -6.14 -8.67
N TYR A 39 7.00 -6.36 -8.03
CA TYR A 39 6.46 -5.43 -7.04
C TYR A 39 7.31 -5.39 -5.77
N SER A 40 7.83 -6.54 -5.35
CA SER A 40 8.79 -6.61 -4.25
C SER A 40 10.08 -5.86 -4.57
N GLU A 41 10.62 -6.00 -5.78
CA GLU A 41 11.84 -5.33 -6.19
C GLU A 41 11.67 -3.80 -6.29
N ILE A 42 10.60 -3.31 -6.92
CA ILE A 42 10.32 -1.88 -6.99
C ILE A 42 10.03 -1.29 -5.60
N GLY A 43 9.33 -2.03 -4.74
CA GLY A 43 9.06 -1.65 -3.37
C GLY A 43 10.35 -1.55 -2.55
N HIS A 44 11.25 -2.52 -2.69
CA HIS A 44 12.56 -2.51 -2.04
C HIS A 44 13.42 -1.34 -2.52
N LYS A 45 13.57 -1.17 -3.84
CA LYS A 45 14.34 -0.06 -4.43
C LYS A 45 13.76 1.31 -4.05
N GLY A 46 12.44 1.46 -4.08
CA GLY A 46 11.75 2.69 -3.69
C GLY A 46 11.91 3.00 -2.20
N GLY A 47 11.74 1.98 -1.34
CA GLY A 47 11.92 2.10 0.11
C GLY A 47 13.34 2.47 0.50
N GLN A 48 14.36 1.87 -0.13
CA GLN A 48 15.76 2.24 0.09
C GLN A 48 16.02 3.70 -0.28
N LYS A 49 15.66 4.12 -1.50
CA LYS A 49 15.86 5.51 -1.95
C LYS A 49 15.11 6.52 -1.09
N GLY A 50 13.87 6.21 -0.72
CA GLY A 50 13.06 7.06 0.16
C GLY A 50 13.67 7.17 1.57
N GLY A 51 14.11 6.05 2.14
CA GLY A 51 14.77 6.01 3.44
C GLY A 51 16.10 6.76 3.46
N GLU A 52 16.92 6.60 2.41
CA GLU A 52 18.16 7.34 2.25
C GLU A 52 17.92 8.85 2.11
N ALA A 53 16.94 9.27 1.30
CA ALA A 53 16.60 10.69 1.16
C ALA A 53 16.12 11.32 2.47
N VAL A 54 15.30 10.60 3.25
CA VAL A 54 14.86 11.06 4.58
C VAL A 54 16.03 11.12 5.54
N LYS A 55 16.91 10.11 5.53
CA LYS A 55 18.11 10.08 6.36
C LYS A 55 19.08 11.21 6.04
N GLU A 56 19.28 11.52 4.76
CA GLU A 56 20.13 12.64 4.33
C GLU A 56 19.53 13.99 4.73
N LYS A 57 18.22 14.16 4.54
CA LYS A 57 17.53 15.43 4.81
C LYS A 57 17.41 15.75 6.29
N TYR A 58 17.14 14.77 7.13
CA TYR A 58 16.78 14.97 8.54
C TYR A 58 17.79 14.40 9.54
N GLY A 59 18.73 13.58 9.08
CA GLY A 59 19.80 13.04 9.93
C GLY A 59 19.32 12.07 11.02
N PRO A 60 20.23 11.67 11.93
CA PRO A 60 19.93 10.72 12.99
C PRO A 60 18.99 11.27 14.08
N GLU A 61 19.00 12.59 14.31
CA GLU A 61 18.17 13.23 15.34
C GLU A 61 16.66 13.07 15.09
N PHE A 62 16.26 13.02 13.83
CA PHE A 62 14.87 12.78 13.43
C PHE A 62 14.34 11.43 13.92
N TYR A 63 15.14 10.37 13.81
CA TYR A 63 14.75 9.04 14.28
C TYR A 63 14.71 8.99 15.82
N SER A 64 15.63 9.69 16.48
CA SER A 64 15.63 9.85 17.94
C SER A 64 14.36 10.58 18.42
N GLU A 65 13.96 11.65 17.74
CA GLU A 65 12.75 12.40 18.10
C GLU A 65 11.47 11.57 17.88
N ILE A 66 11.37 10.84 16.76
CA ILE A 66 10.24 9.95 16.48
C ILE A 66 10.16 8.85 17.53
N GLY A 67 11.29 8.22 17.86
CA GLY A 67 11.37 7.19 18.90
C GLY A 67 10.95 7.73 20.26
N HIS A 68 11.44 8.91 20.63
CA HIS A 68 11.06 9.56 21.89
C HIS A 68 9.56 9.86 21.93
N LYS A 69 8.98 10.47 20.89
CA LYS A 69 7.53 10.74 20.80
C LYS A 69 6.70 9.45 20.88
N GLY A 70 7.13 8.38 20.21
CA GLY A 70 6.48 7.07 20.29
C GLY A 70 6.48 6.49 21.71
N GLY A 71 7.64 6.55 22.39
CA GLY A 71 7.76 6.09 23.78
C GLY A 71 6.90 6.88 24.76
N GLN A 72 6.85 8.21 24.62
CA GLN A 72 5.97 9.06 25.44
C GLN A 72 4.49 8.70 25.24
N LYS A 73 4.07 8.42 23.99
CA LYS A 73 2.71 7.99 23.67
C LYS A 73 2.36 6.68 24.37
N VAL A 74 3.26 5.70 24.36
CA VAL A 74 3.06 4.41 25.03
C VAL A 74 2.92 4.61 26.54
N LYS A 75 3.80 5.43 27.14
CA LYS A 75 3.73 5.75 28.57
C LYS A 75 2.39 6.40 28.95
N GLU A 76 1.93 7.37 28.16
CA GLU A 76 0.64 8.03 28.38
C GLU A 76 -0.54 7.05 28.28
N LEU A 77 -0.50 6.10 27.35
CA LEU A 77 -1.55 5.09 27.19
C LEU A 77 -1.59 4.12 28.37
N ILE A 78 -0.43 3.72 28.89
CA ILE A 78 -0.34 2.86 30.09
C ILE A 78 -0.94 3.60 31.29
N GLU A 79 -0.50 4.83 31.53
CA GLU A 79 -0.98 5.63 32.66
C GLU A 79 -2.49 5.90 32.59
N LYS A 80 -3.03 6.16 31.39
CA LYS A 80 -4.48 6.28 31.17
C LYS A 80 -5.23 4.97 31.41
N GLY A 81 -4.64 3.84 31.04
CA GLY A 81 -5.20 2.51 31.30
C GLY A 81 -5.31 2.24 32.79
N GLU A 82 -4.22 2.49 33.54
CA GLU A 82 -4.17 2.32 34.99
C GLU A 82 -5.18 3.22 35.71
N GLN A 83 -5.29 4.49 35.30
CA GLN A 83 -6.29 5.42 35.86
C GLN A 83 -7.74 5.02 35.52
N ALA A 84 -7.98 4.39 34.36
CA ALA A 84 -9.30 3.90 33.99
C ALA A 84 -9.69 2.64 34.78
N GLU A 85 -8.72 1.77 35.07
CA GLU A 85 -8.91 0.60 35.95
C GLU A 85 -9.17 1.01 37.41
N GLU A 86 -8.49 2.04 37.91
CA GLU A 86 -8.67 2.54 39.28
C GLU A 86 -10.02 3.23 39.47
N LYS A 87 -10.48 4.01 38.48
CA LYS A 87 -11.80 4.69 38.52
C LYS A 87 -13.00 3.78 38.25
N GLY A 88 -12.75 2.56 37.76
CA GLY A 88 -13.77 1.54 37.50
C GLY A 88 -14.02 0.57 38.67
N LYS A 89 -13.24 0.69 39.75
CA LYS A 89 -13.45 -0.01 41.03
C LYS A 89 -14.30 0.82 41.98
#